data_AF-H1KY68-F1
#
_entry.id   AF-H1KY68-F1
#
_cell.length_a   1.000
_cell.length_b   1.000
_cell.length_c   1.000
_cell.angle_alpha   90.00
_cell.angle_beta   90.00
_cell.angle_gamma   90.00
#
_symmetry.space_group_name_H-M   'P 1'
#
loop_
_entity.id
_entity.type
_entity.pdbx_description
1 polymer ?
#
loop_
_entity_poly.entity_id
_entity_poly.type
_entity_poly.pdbx_seq_one_letter_code
_entity_poly.pdbx_strand_id
1 'polypeptide(L)'
;MGDKMKVSMRNQLKGTVEEIKVGQVMAEVVVKIGDQKIISVITKDALNDLGIEVGDDVFVLIKSTSVALAVPNLLTKIERLESIPGTVPNLINPPSGCRFHQRCPYVKDICKQKIPELKEIENGHFVACHLY
;
A
#
# COMPACT_ATOMS: atom_id res chain seq x y z
N MET A 1 19.70 35.56 4.87
CA MET A 1 18.29 35.17 5.09
C MET A 1 18.12 33.74 4.57
N GLY A 2 18.68 32.75 5.26
CA GLY A 2 18.62 31.34 4.83
C GLY A 2 17.54 30.65 5.65
N ASP A 3 16.34 30.60 5.11
CA ASP A 3 15.17 30.08 5.82
C ASP A 3 15.39 28.60 6.12
N LYS A 4 15.64 28.31 7.39
CA LYS A 4 15.93 26.98 7.90
C LYS A 4 14.66 26.17 7.79
N MET A 5 14.61 25.25 6.82
CA MET A 5 13.53 24.28 6.69
C MET A 5 13.35 23.55 8.03
N LYS A 6 12.29 23.90 8.76
CA LYS A 6 11.88 23.24 10.01
C LYS A 6 10.76 22.25 9.69
N VAL A 7 11.11 21.00 9.49
CA VAL A 7 10.16 19.91 9.19
C VAL A 7 10.24 18.81 10.24
N SER A 8 9.13 18.07 10.44
CA SER A 8 9.06 16.95 11.39
C SER A 8 9.67 15.66 10.83
N MET A 9 9.94 15.60 9.53
CA MET A 9 10.60 14.48 8.86
C MET A 9 12.04 14.38 9.35
N ARG A 10 12.35 13.29 10.07
CA ARG A 10 13.68 13.07 10.64
C ARG A 10 14.70 12.53 9.63
N ASN A 11 14.23 11.86 8.57
CA ASN A 11 15.10 11.39 7.51
C ASN A 11 15.10 12.44 6.40
N GLN A 12 16.21 13.15 6.27
CA GLN A 12 16.41 14.22 5.30
C GLN A 12 17.67 13.87 4.51
N LEU A 13 17.49 13.45 3.26
CA LEU A 13 18.57 12.97 2.42
C LEU A 13 18.85 14.01 1.33
N LYS A 14 20.06 14.57 1.32
CA LYS A 14 20.48 15.49 0.24
C LYS A 14 20.78 14.69 -1.01
N GLY A 15 20.25 15.12 -2.15
CA GLY A 15 20.51 14.51 -3.45
C GLY A 15 20.33 15.50 -4.59
N THR A 16 20.56 15.02 -5.80
CA THR A 16 20.41 15.80 -7.03
C THR A 16 19.36 15.16 -7.92
N VAL A 17 18.47 15.94 -8.51
CA VAL A 17 17.47 15.44 -9.45
C VAL A 17 18.16 14.94 -10.72
N GLU A 18 17.98 13.67 -11.05
CA GLU A 18 18.61 13.02 -12.20
C GLU A 18 17.65 12.88 -13.39
N GLU A 19 16.36 12.64 -13.12
CA GLU A 19 15.35 12.45 -14.15
C GLU A 19 13.97 12.86 -13.60
N ILE A 20 13.12 13.43 -14.47
CA ILE A 20 11.72 13.74 -14.16
C ILE A 20 10.83 13.20 -15.29
N LYS A 21 9.83 12.38 -14.95
CA LYS A 21 8.82 11.88 -15.88
C LYS A 21 7.46 12.43 -15.52
N VAL A 22 6.90 13.26 -16.39
CA VAL A 22 5.60 13.90 -16.15
C VAL A 22 4.49 13.12 -16.86
N GLY A 23 3.54 12.60 -16.09
CA GLY A 23 2.29 12.03 -16.58
C GLY A 23 1.18 13.09 -16.63
N GLN A 24 -0.07 12.64 -16.83
CA GLN A 24 -1.22 13.57 -16.89
C GLN A 24 -1.52 14.21 -15.53
N VAL A 25 -1.43 13.44 -14.45
CA VAL A 25 -1.76 13.88 -13.07
C VAL A 25 -0.57 13.73 -12.12
N MET A 26 0.23 12.67 -12.31
CA MET A 26 1.38 12.36 -11.46
C MET A 26 2.69 12.65 -12.19
N ALA A 27 3.74 12.89 -11.43
CA ALA A 27 5.10 12.97 -11.90
C ALA A 27 6.01 12.07 -11.05
N GLU A 28 6.95 11.40 -11.71
CA GLU A 28 8.03 10.65 -11.07
C GLU A 28 9.29 11.51 -11.08
N VAL A 29 9.87 11.75 -9.90
CA VAL A 29 11.11 12.50 -9.72
C VAL A 29 12.17 11.53 -9.21
N VAL A 30 13.18 11.28 -10.01
CA VAL A 30 14.32 10.42 -9.68
C VAL A 30 15.42 11.28 -9.09
N VAL A 31 15.74 11.05 -7.82
CA VAL A 31 16.79 11.78 -7.09
C VAL A 31 17.95 10.84 -6.80
N LYS A 32 19.15 11.23 -7.23
CA LYS A 32 20.39 10.52 -6.92
C LYS A 32 20.92 10.94 -5.55
N ILE A 33 21.18 9.96 -4.69
CA ILE A 33 21.75 10.15 -3.35
C ILE A 33 22.94 9.19 -3.22
N GLY A 34 24.16 9.72 -3.35
CA GLY A 34 25.36 8.90 -3.47
C GLY A 34 25.27 7.94 -4.66
N ASP A 35 25.40 6.64 -4.39
CA ASP A 35 25.30 5.57 -5.41
C ASP A 35 23.87 4.99 -5.56
N GLN A 36 22.91 5.52 -4.81
CA GLN A 36 21.51 5.06 -4.83
C GLN A 36 20.60 6.08 -5.51
N LYS A 37 19.43 5.61 -5.96
CA LYS A 37 18.36 6.46 -6.49
C LYS A 37 17.11 6.30 -5.63
N ILE A 38 16.46 7.41 -5.30
CA ILE A 38 15.14 7.43 -4.68
C ILE A 38 14.16 8.03 -5.67
N ILE A 39 13.02 7.36 -5.87
CA ILE A 39 11.96 7.82 -6.75
C ILE A 39 10.84 8.37 -5.87
N SER A 40 10.54 9.66 -6.04
CA SER A 40 9.39 10.31 -5.43
C SER A 40 8.29 10.43 -6.47
N VAL A 41 7.08 9.99 -6.13
CA VAL A 41 5.90 10.16 -6.98
C VAL A 41 5.04 11.26 -6.36
N ILE A 42 4.89 12.37 -7.06
CA ILE A 42 4.14 13.56 -6.62
C ILE A 42 3.12 13.96 -7.68
N THR A 43 2.20 14.86 -7.35
CA THR A 43 1.30 15.43 -8.37
C THR A 43 2.07 16.35 -9.30
N LYS A 44 1.60 16.48 -10.54
CA LYS A 44 2.16 17.42 -11.53
C LYS A 44 2.15 18.86 -11.00
N ASP A 45 1.10 19.26 -10.30
CA ASP A 45 1.00 20.61 -9.74
C ASP A 45 2.06 20.84 -8.66
N ALA A 46 2.29 19.87 -7.77
CA ALA A 46 3.34 19.99 -6.75
C ALA A 46 4.74 20.07 -7.36
N LEU A 47 5.00 19.36 -8.46
CA LEU A 47 6.26 19.47 -9.19
C LEU A 47 6.46 20.91 -9.71
N ASN A 48 5.43 21.47 -10.35
CA ASN A 48 5.48 22.83 -10.90
C ASN A 48 5.63 23.89 -9.79
N ASP A 49 4.90 23.75 -8.69
CA ASP A 49 4.95 24.66 -7.55
C ASP A 49 6.33 24.67 -6.88
N LEU A 50 7.00 23.50 -6.83
CA LEU A 50 8.36 23.38 -6.31
C LEU A 50 9.41 23.96 -7.25
N GLY A 51 9.12 24.06 -8.56
CA GLY A 51 10.02 24.61 -9.57
C GLY A 51 11.33 23.83 -9.72
N ILE A 52 11.32 22.53 -9.45
CA ILE A 52 12.51 21.69 -9.53
C ILE A 52 12.74 21.18 -10.96
N GLU A 53 13.99 21.23 -11.40
CA GLU A 53 14.44 20.77 -12.72
C GLU A 53 15.52 19.68 -12.58
N VAL A 54 15.82 19.00 -13.69
CA VAL A 54 16.92 18.03 -13.73
C VAL A 54 18.24 18.76 -13.47
N GLY A 55 18.99 18.31 -12.47
CA GLY A 55 20.24 18.93 -12.01
C GLY A 55 20.13 19.68 -10.70
N ASP A 56 18.92 19.92 -10.18
CA ASP A 56 18.74 20.66 -8.93
C ASP A 56 19.15 19.86 -7.69
N ASP A 57 19.76 20.58 -6.74
CA ASP A 57 20.04 20.10 -5.39
C ASP A 57 18.76 20.13 -4.55
N VAL A 58 18.30 18.97 -4.09
CA VAL A 58 17.05 18.81 -3.33
C VAL A 58 17.25 18.00 -2.05
N PHE A 59 16.30 18.13 -1.12
CA PHE A 59 16.20 17.26 0.06
C PHE A 59 15.03 16.30 -0.11
N VAL A 60 15.31 15.00 -0.07
CA VAL A 60 14.28 13.96 0.04
C VAL A 60 13.89 13.81 1.50
N LEU A 61 12.61 14.03 1.79
CA LEU A 61 12.06 13.97 3.14
C LEU A 61 11.25 12.68 3.33
N ILE A 62 11.67 11.82 4.26
CA ILE A 62 10.97 10.56 4.56
C ILE A 62 10.50 10.59 6.02
N LYS A 63 9.20 10.44 6.25
CA LYS A 63 8.64 10.37 7.60
C LYS A 63 9.16 9.12 8.32
N SER A 64 9.56 9.24 9.58
CA SER A 64 10.13 8.12 10.34
C SER A 64 9.22 6.89 10.37
N THR A 65 7.91 7.10 10.41
CA THR A 65 6.91 6.03 10.52
C THR A 65 6.65 5.28 9.20
N SER A 66 7.20 5.74 8.07
CA SER A 66 7.05 5.06 6.77
C SER A 66 8.30 4.27 6.36
N VAL A 67 9.29 4.14 7.24
CA VAL A 67 10.51 3.35 7.00
C VAL A 67 10.30 1.95 7.57
N ALA A 68 10.48 0.93 6.73
CA ALA A 68 10.48 -0.46 7.15
C ALA A 68 11.92 -0.96 7.34
N LEU A 69 12.11 -1.89 8.28
CA LEU A 69 13.37 -2.60 8.48
C LEU A 69 13.24 -4.02 7.95
N ALA A 70 14.28 -4.50 7.27
CA ALA A 70 14.40 -5.88 6.84
C ALA A 70 15.75 -6.44 7.32
N VAL A 71 15.73 -7.65 7.88
CA VAL A 71 16.93 -8.42 8.23
C VAL A 71 16.99 -9.60 7.27
N PRO A 72 18.11 -9.85 6.58
CA PRO A 72 18.21 -10.96 5.64
C PRO A 72 18.06 -12.29 6.40
N ASN A 73 17.12 -13.14 5.98
CA ASN A 73 17.00 -14.49 6.48
C ASN A 73 17.61 -15.47 5.46
N LEU A 74 18.82 -15.94 5.76
CA LEU A 74 19.60 -16.80 4.86
C LEU A 74 19.06 -18.23 4.74
N LEU A 75 18.08 -18.62 5.58
CA LEU A 75 17.57 -19.99 5.68
C LEU A 75 16.16 -20.18 5.09
N THR A 76 15.41 -19.11 4.86
CA THR A 76 14.01 -19.20 4.39
C THR A 76 13.94 -19.03 2.88
N LYS A 77 13.54 -20.08 2.16
CA LYS A 77 13.15 -19.99 0.75
C LYS A 77 11.91 -19.08 0.68
N ILE A 78 12.03 -17.93 0.03
CA ILE A 78 10.90 -17.00 -0.14
C ILE A 78 9.93 -17.65 -1.15
N GLU A 79 8.93 -18.36 -0.65
CA GLU A 79 7.80 -18.78 -1.47
C GLU A 79 6.87 -17.57 -1.62
N ARG A 80 6.48 -17.25 -2.85
CA ARG A 80 5.52 -16.18 -3.12
C ARG A 80 4.23 -16.51 -2.37
N LEU A 81 3.82 -15.60 -1.48
CA LEU A 81 2.49 -15.65 -0.89
C LEU A 81 1.47 -15.59 -2.02
N GLU A 82 0.60 -16.59 -2.12
CA GLU A 82 -0.47 -16.57 -3.10
C GLU A 82 -1.46 -15.44 -2.79
N SER A 83 -1.89 -14.73 -3.83
CA SER A 83 -2.89 -13.67 -3.68
C SER A 83 -4.23 -14.29 -3.32
N ILE A 84 -4.92 -13.72 -2.32
CA ILE A 84 -6.30 -14.12 -2.01
C ILE A 84 -7.17 -13.81 -3.24
N PRO A 85 -7.87 -14.80 -3.83
CA PRO A 85 -8.69 -14.58 -5.02
C PRO A 85 -9.96 -13.79 -4.71
N GLY A 86 -10.48 -13.06 -5.71
CA GLY A 86 -11.74 -12.31 -5.64
C GLY A 86 -11.58 -10.82 -5.33
N THR A 87 -12.70 -10.13 -5.17
CA THR A 87 -12.78 -8.68 -4.87
C THR A 87 -13.54 -8.43 -3.56
N VAL A 88 -13.30 -7.28 -2.94
CA VAL A 88 -14.10 -6.85 -1.77
C VAL A 88 -15.51 -6.48 -2.26
N PRO A 89 -16.58 -7.06 -1.68
CA PRO A 89 -17.94 -6.75 -2.10
C PRO A 89 -18.33 -5.32 -1.75
N ASN A 90 -19.29 -4.77 -2.50
CA ASN A 90 -19.85 -3.45 -2.21
C ASN A 90 -20.55 -3.45 -0.84
N LEU A 91 -20.15 -2.53 0.05
CA LEU A 91 -20.69 -2.44 1.41
C LEU A 91 -22.06 -1.73 1.48
N ILE A 92 -22.40 -0.92 0.48
CA ILE A 92 -23.69 -0.21 0.37
C ILE A 92 -24.78 -1.18 -0.09
N ASN A 93 -24.46 -2.07 -1.03
CA ASN A 93 -25.38 -3.09 -1.52
C ASN A 93 -24.78 -4.50 -1.31
N PRO A 94 -24.84 -5.04 -0.08
CA PRO A 94 -24.26 -6.33 0.23
C PRO A 94 -24.99 -7.45 -0.53
N PRO A 95 -24.28 -8.54 -0.89
CA PRO A 95 -24.90 -9.70 -1.52
C PRO A 95 -25.95 -10.33 -0.60
N SER A 96 -26.99 -10.92 -1.19
CA SER A 96 -28.11 -11.57 -0.48
C SER A 96 -27.71 -12.81 0.32
N GLY A 97 -26.56 -13.41 0.02
CA GLY A 97 -26.02 -14.59 0.70
C GLY A 97 -24.87 -14.28 1.69
N CYS A 98 -24.05 -15.30 1.94
CA CYS A 98 -22.81 -15.17 2.71
C CYS A 98 -21.89 -14.09 2.10
N ARG A 99 -21.48 -13.09 2.90
CA ARG A 99 -20.62 -11.96 2.46
C ARG A 99 -19.28 -12.39 1.86
N PHE A 100 -18.87 -13.64 2.07
CA PHE A 100 -17.61 -14.20 1.60
C PHE A 100 -17.75 -15.06 0.34
N HIS A 101 -18.96 -15.30 -0.19
CA HIS A 101 -19.18 -16.28 -1.26
C HIS A 101 -18.40 -15.99 -2.56
N GLN A 102 -17.97 -14.75 -2.80
CA GLN A 102 -17.16 -14.37 -3.98
C GLN A 102 -15.67 -14.69 -3.84
N ARG A 103 -15.18 -14.91 -2.61
CA ARG A 103 -13.75 -15.12 -2.29
C ARG A 103 -13.50 -16.31 -1.36
N CYS A 104 -14.54 -17.08 -1.04
CA CYS A 104 -14.45 -18.24 -0.17
C CYS A 104 -14.05 -19.48 -0.98
N PRO A 105 -12.94 -20.17 -0.67
CA PRO A 105 -12.55 -21.40 -1.36
C PRO A 105 -13.54 -22.57 -1.09
N TYR A 106 -14.38 -22.45 -0.06
CA TYR A 106 -15.37 -23.45 0.35
C TYR A 106 -16.82 -23.06 -0.02
N VAL A 107 -17.02 -22.20 -1.02
CA VAL A 107 -18.35 -21.71 -1.40
C VAL A 107 -19.27 -22.86 -1.85
N LYS A 108 -20.49 -22.89 -1.30
CA LYS A 108 -21.59 -23.78 -1.70
C LYS A 108 -22.72 -22.96 -2.32
N ASP A 109 -23.64 -23.56 -3.07
CA ASP A 109 -24.75 -22.81 -3.70
C ASP A 109 -25.63 -22.07 -2.70
N ILE A 110 -25.85 -22.66 -1.52
CA ILE A 110 -26.57 -22.01 -0.41
C ILE A 110 -25.91 -20.71 0.05
N CYS A 111 -24.58 -20.57 -0.12
CA CYS A 111 -23.84 -19.37 0.26
C CYS A 111 -24.19 -18.16 -0.62
N LYS A 112 -24.73 -18.36 -1.82
CA LYS A 112 -25.16 -17.27 -2.70
C LYS A 112 -26.59 -16.79 -2.41
N GLN A 113 -27.37 -17.62 -1.71
CA GLN A 113 -28.82 -17.44 -1.57
C GLN A 113 -29.24 -17.07 -0.14
N LYS A 114 -28.54 -17.59 0.88
CA LYS A 114 -28.91 -17.42 2.29
C LYS A 114 -27.71 -16.97 3.13
N ILE A 115 -27.95 -16.06 4.06
CA ILE A 115 -26.99 -15.68 5.10
C ILE A 115 -26.86 -16.84 6.10
N PRO A 116 -25.64 -17.28 6.45
CA PRO A 116 -25.45 -18.34 7.43
C PRO A 116 -25.89 -17.92 8.83
N GLU A 117 -26.47 -18.86 9.56
CA GLU A 117 -26.89 -18.67 10.95
C GLU A 117 -25.67 -18.77 11.88
N LEU A 118 -25.70 -18.00 12.97
CA LEU A 118 -24.65 -18.02 13.98
C LEU A 118 -24.83 -19.28 14.85
N LYS A 119 -23.88 -20.22 14.76
CA LYS A 119 -23.90 -21.47 15.50
C LYS A 119 -22.72 -21.53 16.47
N GLU A 120 -22.95 -22.09 17.65
CA GLU A 120 -21.88 -22.44 18.58
C GLU A 120 -21.28 -23.79 18.17
N ILE A 121 -19.98 -23.82 17.86
CA ILE A 121 -19.28 -25.05 17.43
C ILE A 121 -18.44 -25.66 18.56
N GLU A 122 -17.97 -24.82 19.49
CA GLU A 122 -17.26 -25.18 20.71
C GLU A 122 -17.66 -24.18 21.80
N ASN A 123 -17.45 -24.51 23.08
CA ASN A 123 -17.88 -23.65 24.19
C ASN A 123 -17.31 -22.22 24.06
N GLY A 124 -18.19 -21.24 23.83
CA GLY A 124 -17.84 -19.84 23.61
C GLY A 124 -17.34 -19.50 22.20
N HIS A 125 -17.32 -20.44 21.26
CA HIS A 125 -16.89 -20.25 19.87
C HIS A 125 -18.09 -20.28 18.92
N PHE A 126 -18.41 -19.12 18.35
CA PHE A 126 -19.52 -18.96 17.41
C PHE A 126 -19.04 -18.74 15.97
N VAL A 127 -19.65 -19.44 15.03
CA VAL A 127 -19.35 -19.34 13.60
C VAL A 127 -20.64 -19.12 12.80
N ALA A 128 -20.61 -18.16 11.89
CA ALA A 128 -21.66 -17.94 10.90
C ALA A 128 -21.16 -18.40 9.51
N CYS A 129 -21.12 -19.71 9.28
CA CYS A 129 -20.67 -20.32 8.03
C CYS A 129 -21.47 -21.58 7.71
N HIS A 130 -21.92 -21.74 6.45
CA HIS A 130 -22.63 -22.95 5.97
C HIS A 130 -21.75 -24.21 5.86
N LEU A 131 -20.47 -24.11 6.24
CA LEU A 131 -19.60 -25.25 6.38
C LEU A 131 -19.84 -25.99 7.71
N TYR A 132 -20.34 -25.28 8.72
CA TYR A 132 -20.61 -25.78 10.07
C TYR A 132 -22.11 -25.73 10.38
#